data_AF-A0AAE0UFV7-F1
#
_entry.id   AF-A0AAE0UFV7-F1
#
_cell.length_a   1.000
_cell.length_b   1.000
_cell.length_c   1.000
_cell.angle_alpha   90.00
_cell.angle_beta   90.00
_cell.angle_gamma   90.00
#
_symmetry.space_group_name_H-M   'P 1'
#
loop_
_entity.id
_entity.type
_entity.pdbx_description
1 polymer ?
#
loop_
_entity_poly.entity_id
_entity_poly.type
_entity_poly.pdbx_seq_one_letter_code
_entity_poly.pdbx_strand_id
1 'polypeptide(L)' 'IYIDNIVIFSDTLKKYFDYLNRVFNLFTLRNLILSSKKNYIAYFNIELLNFRINILNLSIIEEKLETF' A
#
# COMPACT_ATOMS: atom_id res chain seq x y z
N ILE A 1 16.42 -0.68 -10.93
CA ILE A 1 15.58 -0.78 -9.71
C ILE A 1 14.15 -0.52 -10.15
N TYR A 2 13.25 -1.49 -10.00
CA TYR A 2 11.83 -1.30 -10.29
C TYR A 2 11.10 -1.01 -8.98
N ILE A 3 10.34 0.09 -8.94
CA ILE A 3 9.39 0.38 -7.86
C ILE A 3 8.04 -0.09 -8.38
N ASP A 4 7.59 -1.24 -7.89
CA ASP A 4 6.37 -1.92 -8.34
C ASP A 4 5.23 -1.87 -7.30
N ASN A 5 5.55 -1.44 -6.08
CA ASN A 5 4.60 -1.38 -4.98
C ASN A 5 4.22 0.07 -4.66
N ILE A 6 2.92 0.32 -4.49
CA ILE A 6 2.36 1.63 -4.14
C ILE A 6 1.50 1.44 -2.89
N VAL A 7 1.70 2.31 -1.90
CA VAL A 7 0.89 2.36 -0.68
C VAL A 7 0.17 3.69 -0.58
N ILE A 8 -1.13 3.61 -0.34
CA ILE A 8 -2.02 4.77 -0.17
C ILE A 8 -2.63 4.64 1.22
N PHE A 9 -2.53 5.71 2.00
CA PHE A 9 -3.10 5.79 3.34
C PHE A 9 -3.79 7.15 3.53
N SER A 10 -4.76 7.19 4.44
CA SER A 10 -5.41 8.43 4.87
C SER A 10 -5.98 8.27 6.28
N ASP A 11 -6.23 9.41 6.92
CA ASP A 11 -6.86 9.51 8.24
C ASP A 11 -8.39 9.26 8.21
N THR A 12 -9.01 9.41 7.04
CA THR A 12 -10.46 9.30 6.85
C THR A 12 -10.79 8.50 5.60
N LEU A 13 -11.91 7.76 5.64
CA LEU A 13 -12.40 6.98 4.49
C LEU A 13 -12.70 7.88 3.29
N LYS A 14 -13.24 9.08 3.51
CA LYS A 14 -13.56 10.02 2.43
C LYS A 14 -12.31 10.39 1.62
N LYS A 15 -11.24 10.81 2.29
CA LYS A 15 -9.97 11.13 1.63
C LYS A 15 -9.35 9.89 0.96
N TYR A 16 -9.52 8.70 1.56
CA TYR A 16 -9.03 7.45 0.97
C TYR A 16 -9.64 7.21 -0.42
N PHE A 17 -10.98 7.35 -0.54
CA PHE A 17 -11.67 7.20 -1.81
C PHE A 17 -11.25 8.27 -2.82
N ASP A 18 -11.07 9.51 -2.39
CA ASP A 18 -10.56 10.58 -3.25
C ASP A 18 -9.16 10.26 -3.80
N TYR A 19 -8.28 9.68 -2.96
CA TYR A 19 -6.95 9.26 -3.37
C TYR A 19 -6.99 8.07 -4.33
N LEU A 20 -7.80 7.04 -4.04
CA LEU A 20 -7.98 5.89 -4.94
C LEU A 20 -8.44 6.34 -6.33
N ASN A 21 -9.44 7.22 -6.40
CA ASN A 21 -9.95 7.72 -7.67
C ASN A 21 -8.85 8.45 -8.47
N ARG A 22 -8.08 9.33 -7.82
CA ARG A 22 -6.99 10.04 -8.48
C ARG A 22 -5.90 9.09 -9.00
N VAL A 23 -5.53 8.10 -8.19
CA VAL A 23 -4.48 7.14 -8.54
C VAL A 23 -4.93 6.20 -9.67
N PHE A 24 -6.15 5.67 -9.62
CA PHE A 24 -6.67 4.82 -10.69
C PHE A 24 -6.84 5.59 -12.00
N ASN A 25 -7.26 6.85 -11.95
CA ASN A 25 -7.29 7.71 -13.13
C ASN A 25 -5.88 7.92 -13.71
N LEU A 26 -4.88 8.16 -12.86
CA LEU A 26 -3.49 8.28 -13.29
C LEU A 26 -2.98 7.00 -13.95
N PHE A 27 -3.27 5.82 -13.39
CA PHE A 27 -2.88 4.54 -13.98
C PHE A 27 -3.53 4.31 -15.33
N THR A 28 -4.82 4.63 -15.45
CA THR A 28 -5.57 4.55 -16.70
C THR A 28 -4.94 5.45 -17.77
N LEU A 29 -4.63 6.70 -17.42
CA LEU A 29 -3.97 7.65 -18.32
C LEU A 29 -2.56 7.21 -18.76
N ARG A 30 -1.90 6.34 -17.99
CA ARG A 30 -0.55 5.84 -18.26
C ARG A 30 -0.54 4.42 -18.82
N ASN A 31 -1.69 3.82 -19.12
CA ASN A 31 -1.84 2.41 -19.50
C ASN A 31 -1.15 1.45 -18.53
N LEU A 32 -1.18 1.76 -17.22
CA LEU A 32 -0.68 0.88 -16.18
C LEU A 32 -1.80 -0.05 -15.71
N ILE A 33 -1.49 -1.35 -15.64
CA ILE A 33 -2.44 -2.39 -15.23
C ILE A 33 -2.08 -2.85 -13.82
N LEU A 34 -3.06 -2.84 -12.91
CA LEU A 34 -2.91 -3.39 -11.58
C LEU A 34 -3.23 -4.90 -11.58
N SER A 35 -2.44 -5.68 -10.86
CA SER A 35 -2.73 -7.09 -10.65
C SER A 35 -3.80 -7.24 -9.56
N SER A 36 -5.02 -7.64 -9.94
CA SER A 36 -6.12 -7.84 -8.99
C SER A 36 -5.77 -8.81 -7.85
N LYS A 37 -4.95 -9.83 -8.11
CA LYS A 37 -4.53 -10.82 -7.11
C LYS A 37 -3.51 -10.30 -6.10
N LYS A 38 -2.86 -9.16 -6.36
CA LYS A 38 -1.83 -8.55 -5.50
C LYS A 38 -2.28 -7.23 -4.87
N ASN A 39 -3.57 -6.89 -5.00
CA ASN A 39 -4.11 -5.64 -4.48
C ASN A 39 -4.74 -5.85 -3.10
N TYR A 40 -4.33 -5.03 -2.13
CA TYR A 40 -4.92 -4.96 -0.81
C TYR A 40 -5.59 -3.58 -0.64
N ILE A 41 -6.92 -3.54 -0.68
CA ILE A 41 -7.71 -2.29 -0.60
C ILE A 41 -8.48 -2.25 0.71
N ALA A 42 -8.50 -1.08 1.37
CA ALA A 42 -9.26 -0.81 2.59
C ALA A 42 -8.90 -1.71 3.80
N TYR A 43 -7.63 -2.12 3.89
CA TYR A 43 -7.11 -2.81 5.07
C TYR A 43 -6.53 -1.81 6.07
N PHE A 44 -6.88 -1.98 7.35
CA PHE A 44 -6.32 -1.19 8.46
C PHE A 44 -4.91 -1.63 8.86
N ASN A 45 -4.49 -2.81 8.41
CA ASN A 45 -3.19 -3.40 8.64
C ASN A 45 -2.67 -3.97 7.32
N ILE A 46 -1.50 -3.53 6.87
CA ILE A 46 -0.85 -4.06 5.67
C ILE A 46 0.60 -4.42 5.96
N GLU A 47 1.10 -5.44 5.28
CA GLU A 47 2.52 -5.77 5.25
C GLU A 47 3.13 -5.23 3.96
N LEU A 48 4.17 -4.41 4.09
CA LEU A 48 4.87 -3.82 2.96
C LEU A 48 6.37 -3.83 3.24
N LEU A 49 7.17 -4.36 2.31
CA LEU A 49 8.65 -4.39 2.43
C LEU A 49 9.14 -4.99 3.76
N ASN A 50 8.42 -5.99 4.29
CA ASN A 50 8.65 -6.62 5.60
C ASN A 50 8.45 -5.70 6.81
N PHE A 51 7.72 -4.60 6.62
CA PHE A 51 7.18 -3.77 7.69
C PHE A 51 5.68 -4.02 7.80
N ARG A 52 5.20 -4.11 9.03
CA ARG A 52 3.77 -4.07 9.32
C ARG A 52 3.37 -2.63 9.55
N ILE A 53 2.43 -2.15 8.75
CA ILE A 53 1.86 -0.81 8.84
C ILE A 53 0.45 -0.97 9.43
N ASN A 54 0.21 -0.40 10.60
CA ASN A 54 -1.10 -0.28 11.23
C ASN A 54 -1.49 1.20 11.32
N ILE A 55 -2.79 1.48 11.47
CA ILE A 55 -3.36 2.81 11.76
C ILE A 55 -2.62 3.58 12.86
N LEU A 56 -2.01 2.87 13.82
CA LEU A 56 -1.36 3.48 14.98
C LEU A 56 0.17 3.54 14.89
N ASN A 57 0.82 2.67 14.10
CA ASN A 57 2.28 2.53 14.13
C ASN A 57 2.84 1.76 12.93
N LEU A 58 4.13 2.00 12.66
CA LEU A 58 4.99 1.17 11.82
C LEU A 58 5.82 0.24 12.72
N SER A 59 5.79 -1.07 12.48
CA SER A 59 6.63 -2.04 13.18
C SER A 59 7.38 -2.94 12.19
N ILE A 60 8.63 -3.29 12.51
CA ILE A 60 9.42 -4.25 11.73
C ILE A 60 8.84 -5.65 11.98
N ILE A 61 8.73 -6.47 10.94
CA ILE A 61 8.43 -7.90 11.11
C ILE A 61 9.72 -8.59 11.60
N GLU A 62 9.66 -9.25 12.75
CA GLU A 62 10.80 -9.79 13.50
C GLU A 62 11.66 -10.81 12.73
N GLU A 63 11.19 -11.35 11.60
CA GLU A 63 11.96 -12.26 10.71
C GLU A 63 13.33 -11.70 10.28
N LYS A 64 13.54 -10.37 10.33
CA LYS A 64 14.82 -9.74 10.03
C LYS A 64 15.79 -9.66 11.22
N LEU A 65 15.34 -9.88 12.46
CA LEU A 65 16.20 -9.80 13.65
C LEU A 65 17.02 -11.07 13.88
N GLU A 66 16.68 -12.20 13.25
CA GLU A 66 17.43 -13.45 13.40
C GLU A 66 18.65 -13.59 12.46
N THR A 67 18.98 -12.58 11.64
CA THR A 67 20.07 -12.70 10.63
C THR A 67 21.15 -11.61 10.69
N PHE A 68 21.42 -11.02 11.87
CA PHE A 68 22.60 -10.16 12.07
C PHE A 68 23.51 -10.67 13.18
#